data_AF-A0A8J7L7J0-F1
#
_entry.id   AF-A0A8J7L7J0-F1
#
_cell.length_a   1.000
_cell.length_b   1.000
_cell.length_c   1.000
_cell.angle_alpha   90.00
_cell.angle_beta   90.00
_cell.angle_gamma   90.00
#
_symmetry.space_group_name_H-M   'P 1'
#
loop_
_entity.id
_entity.type
_entity.pdbx_description
1 polymer ?
#
loop_
_entity_poly.entity_id
_entity_poly.type
_entity_poly.pdbx_seq_one_letter_code
_entity_poly.pdbx_strand_id
1 'polypeptide(L)'
;MIRRRSTPWIHKWSRLLIAAIAGLGILTTGYLTIEKLTGGSAACVAQAGVKGCNDVLSSPWATVFGQPLALFGLLAYTSMAIFALAPLVLKAGENNSRKQLENLTWWLLLVGAIAMSVFSGYLMYLLAFQIKALCPYCISSALFSLSFLVLTIIGRDWQDFGQIFFTAVIVGMVTLIVTLYAYAGVNTSTGSSTTGQPEKISFFPKQDPNPEFGWKITTTSGQAEIELARHLVKIGAKEYVAYWCPHCHEQKLIFGKEAYQIINDNIKIECAADSPKAKPELCQAAKIQGFPTWIINGKTYNGVQNLDELAKISGYTGPTNFKYFK
;
A
#
# COMPACT_ATOMS: atom_id res chain seq x y z
N MET A 1 25.91 51.88 4.00
CA MET A 1 26.54 50.62 3.56
C MET A 1 25.53 49.49 3.70
N ILE A 2 24.90 49.05 2.61
CA ILE A 2 23.99 47.91 2.62
C ILE A 2 24.86 46.65 2.65
N ARG A 3 24.95 46.01 3.81
CA ARG A 3 25.68 44.74 3.97
C ARG A 3 24.93 43.70 3.12
N ARG A 4 25.47 43.34 1.94
CA ARG A 4 25.00 42.19 1.16
C ARG A 4 25.10 40.97 2.08
N ARG A 5 23.98 40.54 2.67
CA ARG A 5 23.88 39.20 3.28
C ARG A 5 24.16 38.22 2.16
N SER A 6 25.30 37.53 2.23
CA SER A 6 25.56 36.36 1.40
C SER A 6 24.39 35.42 1.60
N THR A 7 23.66 35.08 0.54
CA THR A 7 22.63 34.04 0.61
C THR A 7 23.26 32.81 1.25
N PRO A 8 22.82 32.36 2.44
CA PRO A 8 23.43 31.23 3.10
C PRO A 8 23.49 30.05 2.14
N TRP A 9 24.60 29.30 2.16
CA TRP A 9 24.88 28.17 1.26
C TRP A 9 23.70 27.20 1.15
N ILE A 10 22.92 27.07 2.24
CA ILE A 10 21.68 26.30 2.35
C ILE A 10 20.61 26.70 1.31
N HIS A 11 20.46 27.98 0.98
CA HIS A 11 19.47 28.45 -0.01
C HIS A 11 19.81 28.03 -1.43
N LYS A 12 21.10 27.86 -1.73
CA LYS A 12 21.56 27.48 -3.07
C LYS A 12 21.40 25.98 -3.32
N TRP A 13 21.57 25.16 -2.29
CA TRP A 13 21.54 23.70 -2.39
C TRP A 13 20.19 23.07 -2.03
N SER A 14 19.32 23.78 -1.31
CA SER A 14 18.00 23.29 -0.88
C SER A 14 17.17 22.69 -2.04
N ARG A 15 17.07 23.38 -3.18
CA ARG A 15 16.33 22.87 -4.36
C ARG A 15 16.90 21.57 -4.91
N LEU A 16 18.23 21.46 -4.97
CA LEU A 16 18.90 20.25 -5.46
C LEU A 16 18.70 19.08 -4.48
N LEU A 17 18.76 19.34 -3.17
CA LEU A 17 18.48 18.34 -2.14
C LEU A 17 17.02 17.87 -2.20
N ILE A 18 16.07 18.79 -2.35
CA ILE A 18 14.65 18.46 -2.54
C ILE A 18 14.47 17.60 -3.81
N ALA A 19 15.10 17.97 -4.93
CA ALA A 19 15.03 17.18 -6.15
C ALA A 19 15.63 15.77 -5.99
N ALA A 20 16.75 15.64 -5.26
CA ALA A 20 17.39 14.35 -4.99
C ALA A 20 16.50 13.44 -4.12
N ILE A 21 15.94 13.96 -3.03
CA ILE A 21 15.01 13.22 -2.17
C ILE A 21 13.73 12.86 -2.95
N ALA A 22 13.22 13.76 -3.79
CA ALA A 22 12.07 13.48 -4.65
C ALA A 22 12.36 12.35 -5.66
N GLY A 23 13.58 12.30 -6.21
CA GLY A 23 14.04 11.18 -7.04
C GLY A 23 14.00 9.83 -6.32
N LEU A 24 14.50 9.78 -5.08
CA LEU A 24 14.40 8.59 -4.23
C LEU A 24 12.94 8.22 -3.94
N GLY A 25 12.11 9.21 -3.63
CA GLY A 25 10.66 9.06 -3.46
C GLY A 25 10.02 8.41 -4.69
N ILE A 26 10.26 8.96 -5.89
CA ILE A 26 9.78 8.42 -7.18
C ILE A 26 10.17 6.96 -7.35
N LEU A 27 11.44 6.60 -7.11
CA LEU A 27 11.91 5.22 -7.21
C LEU A 27 11.17 4.30 -6.24
N THR A 28 11.05 4.71 -4.97
CA THR A 28 10.35 3.90 -3.96
C THR A 28 8.87 3.72 -4.28
N THR A 29 8.14 4.79 -4.58
CA THR A 29 6.70 4.72 -4.88
C THR A 29 6.42 4.07 -6.23
N GLY A 30 7.31 4.25 -7.22
CA GLY A 30 7.23 3.59 -8.51
C GLY A 30 7.36 2.08 -8.37
N TYR A 31 8.35 1.61 -7.61
CA TYR A 31 8.51 0.19 -7.28
C TYR A 31 7.24 -0.40 -6.65
N LEU A 32 6.72 0.23 -5.59
CA LEU A 32 5.52 -0.25 -4.90
C LEU A 32 4.26 -0.23 -5.77
N THR A 33 4.16 0.74 -6.68
CA THR A 33 3.05 0.84 -7.63
C THR A 33 3.08 -0.34 -8.60
N ILE A 34 4.26 -0.69 -9.12
CA ILE A 34 4.43 -1.85 -10.01
C ILE A 34 4.06 -3.14 -9.27
N GLU A 35 4.64 -3.38 -8.09
CA GLU A 35 4.36 -4.57 -7.29
C GLU A 35 2.86 -4.74 -7.01
N LYS A 36 2.17 -3.64 -6.63
CA LYS A 36 0.74 -3.68 -6.35
C LYS A 36 -0.11 -3.98 -7.60
N LEU A 37 0.29 -3.48 -8.77
CA LEU A 37 -0.43 -3.70 -10.03
C LEU A 37 -0.15 -5.07 -10.64
N THR A 38 1.06 -5.61 -10.47
CA THR A 38 1.45 -6.93 -11.00
C THR A 38 1.12 -8.08 -10.05
N GLY A 39 0.54 -7.79 -8.88
CA GLY A 39 0.28 -8.79 -7.83
C GLY A 39 1.56 -9.37 -7.21
N GLY A 40 2.66 -8.63 -7.31
CA GLY A 40 3.94 -9.01 -6.72
C GLY A 40 3.98 -8.75 -5.20
N SER A 41 5.10 -9.13 -4.59
CA SER A 41 5.33 -8.97 -3.15
C SER A 41 6.48 -7.98 -2.95
N ALA A 42 6.25 -6.94 -2.16
CA ALA A 42 7.28 -5.97 -1.85
C ALA A 42 8.46 -6.66 -1.17
N ALA A 43 9.66 -6.45 -1.72
CA ALA A 43 10.91 -6.94 -1.15
C ALA A 43 11.14 -6.29 0.21
N CYS A 44 10.75 -6.98 1.27
CA CYS A 44 10.91 -6.55 2.64
C CYS A 44 11.42 -7.73 3.46
N VAL A 45 12.33 -7.46 4.39
CA VAL A 45 12.73 -8.45 5.39
C VAL A 45 11.56 -8.60 6.35
N ALA A 46 10.60 -9.45 6.01
CA ALA A 46 9.56 -9.86 6.94
C ALA A 46 10.18 -10.94 7.85
N GLN A 47 10.37 -10.63 9.13
CA GLN A 47 10.56 -11.70 10.11
C GLN A 47 9.27 -12.53 10.14
N ALA A 48 9.39 -13.84 9.90
CA ALA A 48 8.24 -14.73 9.90
C ALA A 48 7.51 -14.65 11.25
N GLY A 49 6.22 -14.32 11.21
CA GLY A 49 5.37 -14.17 12.39
C GLY A 49 5.02 -12.72 12.77
N VAL A 50 5.55 -11.70 12.06
CA VAL A 50 5.22 -10.28 12.29
C VAL A 50 4.63 -9.65 11.03
N LYS A 51 3.62 -8.79 11.18
CA LYS A 51 3.01 -8.05 10.06
C LYS A 51 4.03 -7.13 9.38
N GLY A 52 4.18 -7.25 8.07
CA GLY A 52 5.19 -6.56 7.25
C GLY A 52 4.62 -5.59 6.21
N CYS A 53 5.46 -5.15 5.27
CA CYS A 53 5.05 -4.23 4.20
C CYS A 53 3.93 -4.77 3.32
N ASN A 54 3.93 -6.08 3.03
CA ASN A 54 2.87 -6.68 2.23
C ASN A 54 1.51 -6.55 2.93
N ASP A 55 1.45 -6.73 4.26
CA ASP A 55 0.20 -6.53 5.02
C ASP A 55 -0.29 -5.08 4.94
N VAL A 56 0.63 -4.11 4.98
CA VAL A 56 0.29 -2.68 4.82
C VAL A 56 -0.23 -2.39 3.42
N LEU A 57 0.45 -2.87 2.37
CA LEU A 57 0.06 -2.66 0.97
C LEU A 57 -1.25 -3.38 0.61
N SER A 58 -1.59 -4.40 1.36
CA SER A 58 -2.81 -5.18 1.25
C SER A 58 -3.98 -4.61 2.06
N SER A 59 -3.70 -3.66 2.95
CA SER A 59 -4.73 -3.08 3.80
C SER A 59 -5.69 -2.17 3.02
N PRO A 60 -6.88 -1.89 3.57
CA PRO A 60 -7.87 -1.03 2.91
C PRO A 60 -7.40 0.42 2.72
N TRP A 61 -6.42 0.85 3.51
CA TRP A 61 -5.82 2.19 3.41
C TRP A 61 -4.80 2.32 2.27
N ALA A 62 -4.38 1.19 1.68
CA ALA A 62 -3.45 1.17 0.56
C ALA A 62 -4.10 1.49 -0.79
N THR A 63 -5.41 1.72 -0.83
CA THR A 63 -6.14 2.18 -2.02
C THR A 63 -6.91 3.46 -1.73
N VAL A 64 -6.94 4.36 -2.71
CA VAL A 64 -7.68 5.63 -2.67
C VAL A 64 -8.46 5.74 -3.98
N PHE A 65 -9.78 5.90 -3.90
CA PHE A 65 -10.69 5.86 -5.07
C PHE A 65 -10.50 4.62 -5.97
N GLY A 66 -10.17 3.47 -5.37
CA GLY A 66 -9.93 2.21 -6.09
C GLY A 66 -8.56 2.11 -6.77
N GLN A 67 -7.71 3.14 -6.69
CA GLN A 67 -6.35 3.14 -7.24
C GLN A 67 -5.31 2.95 -6.12
N PRO A 68 -4.13 2.37 -6.41
CA PRO A 68 -3.07 2.20 -5.42
C PRO A 68 -2.62 3.54 -4.82
N LEU A 69 -2.50 3.60 -3.50
CA LEU A 69 -1.98 4.79 -2.80
C LEU A 69 -0.57 5.17 -3.28
N ALA A 70 0.26 4.17 -3.61
CA ALA A 70 1.61 4.37 -4.13
C ALA A 70 1.63 5.20 -5.43
N LEU A 71 0.56 5.14 -6.24
CA LEU A 71 0.43 5.95 -7.47
C LEU A 71 0.28 7.44 -7.13
N PHE A 72 -0.52 7.77 -6.12
CA PHE A 72 -0.65 9.15 -5.65
C PHE A 72 0.66 9.65 -5.03
N GLY A 73 1.38 8.78 -4.33
CA GLY A 73 2.74 9.05 -3.86
C GLY A 73 3.70 9.39 -5.01
N LEU A 74 3.69 8.59 -6.08
CA LEU A 74 4.49 8.82 -7.28
C LEU A 74 4.20 10.18 -7.92
N LEU A 75 2.92 10.55 -8.04
CA LEU A 75 2.50 11.86 -8.55
C LEU A 75 2.99 13.00 -7.65
N ALA A 76 2.87 12.85 -6.32
CA ALA A 76 3.32 13.84 -5.37
C ALA A 76 4.85 14.03 -5.38
N TYR A 77 5.63 12.96 -5.41
CA TYR A 77 7.09 13.07 -5.53
C TYR A 77 7.52 13.67 -6.88
N THR A 78 6.82 13.34 -7.96
CA THR A 78 7.06 13.93 -9.28
C THR A 78 6.77 15.42 -9.30
N SER A 79 5.67 15.87 -8.70
CA SER A 79 5.34 17.30 -8.63
C SER A 79 6.37 18.09 -7.80
N MET A 80 6.83 17.53 -6.67
CA MET A 80 7.91 18.13 -5.86
C MET A 80 9.22 18.23 -6.66
N ALA A 81 9.60 17.20 -7.43
CA ALA A 81 10.77 17.25 -8.30
C ALA A 81 10.64 18.35 -9.37
N ILE A 82 9.48 18.46 -10.01
CA ILE A 82 9.20 19.49 -11.03
C ILE A 82 9.30 20.88 -10.42
N PHE A 83 8.65 21.14 -9.27
CA PHE A 83 8.70 22.47 -8.64
C PHE A 83 10.10 22.83 -8.14
N ALA A 84 10.90 21.85 -7.72
CA ALA A 84 12.29 22.05 -7.35
C ALA A 84 13.17 22.44 -8.57
N LEU A 85 13.02 21.74 -9.69
CA LEU A 85 13.86 21.87 -10.89
C LEU A 85 13.39 22.93 -11.90
N ALA A 86 12.10 23.29 -11.93
CA ALA A 86 11.54 24.18 -12.94
C ALA A 86 12.29 25.53 -13.07
N PRO A 87 12.66 26.23 -11.98
CA PRO A 87 13.42 27.49 -12.09
C PRO A 87 14.89 27.32 -12.50
N LEU A 88 15.43 26.10 -12.42
CA LEU A 88 16.81 25.77 -12.83
C LEU A 88 16.88 25.47 -14.32
N VAL A 89 15.85 24.78 -14.86
CA VAL A 89 15.82 24.31 -16.25
C VAL A 89 15.21 25.36 -17.19
N LEU A 90 14.18 26.08 -16.74
CA LEU A 90 13.54 27.10 -17.55
C LEU A 90 14.41 28.37 -17.53
N LYS A 91 15.11 28.64 -18.63
CA LYS A 91 15.78 29.92 -18.88
C LYS A 91 14.72 31.01 -19.08
N ALA A 92 14.17 31.53 -17.98
CA ALA A 92 13.31 32.69 -18.01
C ALA A 92 14.12 33.89 -18.54
N GLY A 93 13.83 34.31 -19.78
CA GLY A 93 14.56 35.34 -20.51
C GLY A 93 14.43 36.75 -19.94
N GLU A 94 13.57 36.95 -18.93
CA GLU A 94 13.32 38.24 -18.28
C GLU A 94 13.44 38.12 -16.76
N ASN A 95 14.17 39.05 -16.13
CA ASN A 95 14.56 38.96 -14.71
C ASN A 95 13.35 39.00 -13.75
N ASN A 96 12.24 39.66 -14.14
CA ASN A 96 10.99 39.68 -13.37
C ASN A 96 10.23 38.35 -13.42
N SER A 97 10.07 37.76 -14.61
CA SER A 97 9.36 36.48 -14.77
C SER A 97 10.09 35.33 -14.05
N ARG A 98 11.43 35.37 -13.99
CA ARG A 98 12.22 34.41 -13.21
C ARG A 98 11.93 34.48 -11.71
N LYS A 99 11.92 35.68 -11.13
CA LYS A 99 11.63 35.88 -9.70
C LYS A 99 10.19 35.46 -9.36
N GLN A 100 9.24 35.76 -10.24
CA GLN A 100 7.85 35.34 -10.06
C GLN A 100 7.72 33.80 -10.06
N LEU A 101 8.39 33.13 -11.00
CA LEU A 101 8.41 31.66 -11.07
C LEU A 101 9.12 31.04 -9.84
N GLU A 102 10.22 31.61 -9.38
CA GLU A 102 10.92 31.17 -8.18
C GLU A 102 10.04 31.33 -6.92
N ASN A 103 9.26 32.40 -6.82
CA ASN A 103 8.32 32.64 -5.73
C ASN A 103 7.15 31.65 -5.77
N LEU A 104 6.53 31.48 -6.93
CA LEU A 104 5.41 30.55 -7.12
C LEU A 104 5.83 29.11 -6.80
N THR A 105 6.93 28.64 -7.39
CA THR A 105 7.43 27.27 -7.17
C THR A 105 7.80 27.04 -5.71
N TRP A 106 8.38 28.02 -5.02
CA TRP A 106 8.70 27.86 -3.60
C TRP A 106 7.45 27.80 -2.73
N TRP A 107 6.44 28.60 -3.04
CA TRP A 107 5.15 28.54 -2.35
C TRP A 107 4.46 27.19 -2.58
N LEU A 108 4.49 26.67 -3.81
CA LEU A 108 3.96 25.33 -4.13
C LEU A 108 4.74 24.21 -3.41
N LEU A 109 6.07 24.32 -3.31
CA LEU A 109 6.89 23.38 -2.52
C LEU A 109 6.49 23.41 -1.04
N LEU A 110 6.20 24.58 -0.48
CA LEU A 110 5.77 24.69 0.92
C LEU A 110 4.42 24.01 1.13
N VAL A 111 3.43 24.34 0.28
CA VAL A 111 2.09 23.74 0.33
C VAL A 111 2.17 22.21 0.16
N GLY A 112 2.94 21.75 -0.83
CA GLY A 112 3.16 20.31 -1.08
C GLY A 112 3.83 19.61 0.10
N ALA A 113 4.89 20.19 0.66
CA ALA A 113 5.60 19.61 1.81
C ALA A 113 4.72 19.50 3.06
N ILE A 114 3.90 20.52 3.34
CA ILE A 114 2.94 20.49 4.46
C ILE A 114 1.91 19.39 4.23
N ALA A 115 1.28 19.36 3.06
CA ALA A 115 0.27 18.36 2.73
C ALA A 115 0.83 16.94 2.83
N MET A 116 1.99 16.67 2.22
CA MET A 116 2.65 15.37 2.29
C MET A 116 3.04 14.98 3.72
N SER A 117 3.54 15.92 4.53
CA SER A 117 3.89 15.64 5.92
C SER A 117 2.67 15.33 6.78
N VAL A 118 1.57 16.06 6.62
CA VAL A 118 0.31 15.83 7.36
C VAL A 118 -0.31 14.49 6.96
N PHE A 119 -0.39 14.22 5.65
CA PHE A 119 -0.89 12.95 5.13
C PHE A 119 -0.03 11.76 5.60
N SER A 120 1.30 11.90 5.52
CA SER A 120 2.21 10.86 6.00
C SER A 120 2.12 10.65 7.52
N GLY A 121 1.86 11.70 8.30
CA GLY A 121 1.59 11.60 9.74
C GLY A 121 0.32 10.77 10.03
N TYR A 122 -0.74 10.98 9.25
CA TYR A 122 -1.97 10.19 9.34
C TYR A 122 -1.72 8.71 9.00
N LEU A 123 -1.00 8.41 7.92
CA LEU A 123 -0.65 7.03 7.59
C LEU A 123 0.21 6.40 8.70
N MET A 124 1.12 7.16 9.30
CA MET A 124 1.93 6.63 10.39
C MET A 124 1.14 6.33 11.66
N TYR A 125 0.13 7.15 11.95
CA TYR A 125 -0.88 6.82 12.96
C TYR A 125 -1.59 5.50 12.65
N LEU A 126 -2.03 5.28 11.41
CA LEU A 126 -2.67 4.02 11.02
C LEU A 126 -1.73 2.81 11.15
N LEU A 127 -0.47 2.93 10.74
CA LEU A 127 0.51 1.84 10.86
C LEU A 127 0.76 1.47 12.33
N ALA A 128 0.87 2.47 13.22
CA ALA A 128 1.15 2.25 14.64
C ALA A 128 -0.04 1.68 15.42
N PHE A 129 -1.25 2.24 15.21
CA PHE A 129 -2.40 1.93 16.08
C PHE A 129 -3.37 0.92 15.47
N GLN A 130 -3.60 0.97 14.15
CA GLN A 130 -4.60 0.13 13.48
C GLN A 130 -3.97 -1.15 12.91
N ILE A 131 -2.95 -1.00 12.05
CA ILE A 131 -2.39 -2.13 11.31
C ILE A 131 -1.41 -2.92 12.19
N LYS A 132 -0.67 -2.24 13.07
CA LYS A 132 0.38 -2.80 13.94
C LYS A 132 1.41 -3.58 13.11
N ALA A 133 1.87 -2.97 12.02
CA ALA A 133 2.80 -3.55 11.07
C ALA A 133 3.99 -2.63 10.85
N LEU A 134 5.16 -3.21 10.60
CA LEU A 134 6.37 -2.47 10.28
C LEU A 134 6.59 -2.50 8.77
N CYS A 135 6.57 -1.31 8.16
CA CYS A 135 6.94 -1.17 6.75
C CYS A 135 8.05 -0.13 6.52
N PRO A 136 9.29 -0.56 6.24
CA PRO A 136 10.41 0.34 5.97
C PRO A 136 10.17 1.32 4.83
N TYR A 137 9.41 0.95 3.79
CA TYR A 137 9.08 1.86 2.69
C TYR A 137 8.19 3.01 3.15
N CYS A 138 7.17 2.73 3.96
CA CYS A 138 6.28 3.76 4.51
C CYS A 138 7.04 4.70 5.47
N ILE A 139 7.91 4.14 6.32
CA ILE A 139 8.77 4.92 7.22
C ILE A 139 9.72 5.81 6.42
N SER A 140 10.34 5.29 5.35
CA SER A 140 11.21 6.07 4.46
C SER A 140 10.45 7.23 3.81
N SER A 141 9.23 6.98 3.33
CA SER A 141 8.35 8.02 2.77
C SER A 141 8.01 9.11 3.80
N ALA A 142 7.80 8.74 5.07
CA ALA A 142 7.57 9.70 6.15
C ALA A 142 8.81 10.57 6.42
N LEU A 143 10.00 9.97 6.41
CA LEU A 143 11.26 10.70 6.56
C LEU A 143 11.51 11.66 5.38
N PHE A 144 11.21 11.23 4.14
CA PHE A 144 11.32 12.10 2.96
C PHE A 144 10.36 13.29 3.04
N SER A 145 9.12 13.06 3.45
CA SER A 145 8.10 14.12 3.62
C SER A 145 8.50 15.14 4.70
N LEU A 146 9.00 14.66 5.84
CA LEU A 146 9.53 15.53 6.90
C LEU A 146 10.73 16.35 6.41
N SER A 147 11.63 15.71 5.65
CA SER A 147 12.81 16.36 5.09
C SER A 147 12.44 17.46 4.10
N PHE A 148 11.40 17.27 3.27
CA PHE A 148 10.89 18.33 2.40
C PHE A 148 10.38 19.52 3.19
N LEU A 149 9.64 19.30 4.27
CA LEU A 149 9.13 20.38 5.11
C LEU A 149 10.28 21.20 5.70
N VAL A 150 11.27 20.53 6.29
CA VAL A 150 12.45 21.18 6.89
C VAL A 150 13.25 21.96 5.83
N LEU A 151 13.55 21.33 4.69
CA LEU A 151 14.33 21.96 3.62
C LEU A 151 13.59 23.14 2.98
N THR A 152 12.26 23.11 2.92
CA THR A 152 11.46 24.20 2.34
C THR A 152 11.33 25.40 3.29
N ILE A 153 11.28 25.14 4.60
CA ILE A 153 11.27 26.20 5.63
C ILE A 153 12.64 26.89 5.68
N ILE A 154 13.73 26.12 5.78
CA ILE A 154 15.09 26.66 5.92
C ILE A 154 15.65 27.16 4.57
N GLY A 155 15.17 26.59 3.46
CA GLY A 155 15.70 26.83 2.12
C GLY A 155 15.35 28.19 1.52
N ARG A 156 14.55 29.04 2.19
CA ARG A 156 14.21 30.40 1.77
C ARG A 156 14.13 31.36 2.95
N ASP A 157 14.57 32.60 2.73
CA ASP A 157 14.30 33.71 3.65
C ASP A 157 12.82 34.09 3.54
N TRP A 158 12.04 33.70 4.55
CA TRP A 158 10.64 34.10 4.68
C TRP A 158 10.57 35.45 5.38
N GLN A 159 10.02 36.45 4.68
CA GLN A 159 9.84 37.78 5.26
C GLN A 159 8.69 37.80 6.29
N ASP A 160 7.67 36.95 6.08
CA ASP A 160 6.49 36.87 6.93
C ASP A 160 6.32 35.46 7.52
N PHE A 161 6.71 35.28 8.78
CA PHE A 161 6.45 34.04 9.52
C PHE A 161 4.95 33.73 9.66
N GLY A 162 4.11 34.78 9.71
CA GLY A 162 2.66 34.64 9.73
C GLY A 162 2.14 33.91 8.49
N GLN A 163 2.69 34.19 7.31
CA GLN A 163 2.29 33.53 6.07
C GLN A 163 2.53 32.02 6.12
N ILE A 164 3.67 31.57 6.68
CA ILE A 164 3.98 30.15 6.84
C ILE A 164 2.96 29.49 7.78
N PHE A 165 2.70 30.13 8.92
CA PHE A 165 1.79 29.60 9.92
C PHE A 165 0.35 29.47 9.38
N PHE A 166 -0.19 30.52 8.77
CA PHE A 166 -1.53 30.47 8.17
C PHE A 166 -1.63 29.45 7.05
N THR A 167 -0.61 29.37 6.18
CA THR A 167 -0.55 28.36 5.12
C THR A 167 -0.53 26.95 5.72
N ALA A 168 0.25 26.73 6.78
CA ALA A 168 0.32 25.43 7.45
C ALA A 168 -1.01 25.01 8.09
N VAL A 169 -1.70 25.93 8.76
CA VAL A 169 -3.01 25.66 9.36
C VAL A 169 -4.05 25.33 8.27
N ILE A 170 -4.15 26.17 7.24
CA ILE A 170 -5.14 25.99 6.17
C ILE A 170 -4.88 24.69 5.40
N VAL A 171 -3.65 24.50 4.91
CA VAL A 171 -3.29 23.31 4.13
C VAL A 171 -3.39 22.05 4.99
N GLY A 172 -2.99 22.12 6.26
CA GLY A 172 -3.12 21.00 7.19
C GLY A 172 -4.58 20.59 7.41
N MET A 173 -5.47 21.55 7.69
CA MET A 173 -6.90 21.29 7.82
C MET A 173 -7.50 20.71 6.55
N VAL A 174 -7.24 21.32 5.38
CA VAL A 174 -7.75 20.83 4.10
C VAL A 174 -7.26 19.41 3.82
N THR A 175 -5.97 19.14 4.03
CA THR A 175 -5.38 17.82 3.83
C THR A 175 -6.04 16.79 4.73
N LEU A 176 -6.24 17.09 6.02
CA LEU A 176 -6.91 16.18 6.94
C LEU A 176 -8.36 15.93 6.54
N ILE A 177 -9.13 16.96 6.21
CA ILE A 177 -10.53 16.81 5.78
C ILE A 177 -10.62 15.95 4.53
N VAL A 178 -9.79 16.23 3.52
CA VAL A 178 -9.74 15.45 2.27
C VAL A 178 -9.34 14.00 2.55
N THR A 179 -8.35 13.78 3.42
CA THR A 179 -7.91 12.43 3.82
C THR A 179 -9.03 11.66 4.50
N LEU A 180 -9.70 12.26 5.48
CA LEU A 180 -10.81 11.65 6.19
C LEU A 180 -11.98 11.35 5.26
N TYR A 181 -12.29 12.26 4.33
CA TYR A 181 -13.32 12.04 3.31
C TYR A 181 -12.95 10.88 2.37
N ALA A 182 -11.72 10.85 1.86
CA ALA A 182 -11.23 9.81 0.96
C ALA A 182 -11.30 8.42 1.62
N TYR A 183 -11.08 8.34 2.93
CA TYR A 183 -11.13 7.09 3.69
C TYR A 183 -12.46 6.84 4.44
N ALA A 184 -13.47 7.72 4.32
CA ALA A 184 -14.75 7.56 5.02
C ALA A 184 -15.50 6.30 4.55
N GLY A 185 -15.41 5.98 3.25
CA GLY A 185 -16.10 4.84 2.63
C GLY A 185 -15.41 3.49 2.77
N VAL A 186 -14.21 3.45 3.38
CA VAL A 186 -13.45 2.19 3.57
C VAL A 186 -14.23 1.19 4.45
N ASN A 187 -15.18 1.67 5.25
CA ASN A 187 -15.98 0.85 6.15
C ASN A 187 -17.30 0.32 5.54
N THR A 188 -17.65 0.70 4.31
CA THR A 188 -18.92 0.36 3.65
C THR A 188 -18.71 -0.58 2.47
N SER A 189 -18.89 -1.89 2.70
CA SER A 189 -18.94 -2.92 1.65
C SER A 189 -20.35 -2.94 1.02
N THR A 190 -20.44 -2.74 -0.30
CA THR A 190 -21.69 -2.92 -1.07
C THR A 190 -21.48 -4.04 -2.07
N GLY A 191 -22.10 -5.20 -1.82
CA GLY A 191 -22.21 -6.30 -2.79
C GLY A 191 -23.64 -6.31 -3.31
N SER A 192 -23.84 -5.94 -4.58
CA SER A 192 -25.11 -6.12 -5.29
C SER A 192 -25.00 -7.36 -6.17
N SER A 193 -25.63 -8.45 -5.73
CA SER A 193 -25.69 -9.70 -6.47
C SER A 193 -26.75 -9.58 -7.59
N THR A 194 -26.37 -9.85 -8.83
CA THR A 194 -27.28 -10.12 -9.95
C THR A 194 -27.07 -11.55 -10.43
N THR A 195 -28.15 -12.27 -10.69
CA THR A 195 -28.18 -13.71 -10.96
C THR A 195 -27.49 -14.06 -12.29
N GLY A 196 -26.48 -14.94 -12.24
CA GLY A 196 -25.89 -15.59 -13.43
C GLY A 196 -24.50 -15.13 -13.86
N GLN A 197 -23.88 -14.18 -13.16
CA GLN A 197 -22.49 -13.77 -13.36
C GLN A 197 -21.65 -14.13 -12.11
N PRO A 198 -20.34 -14.43 -12.27
CA PRO A 198 -19.45 -14.59 -11.13
C PRO A 198 -19.52 -13.35 -10.24
N GLU A 199 -19.68 -13.54 -8.93
CA GLU A 199 -19.77 -12.45 -7.98
C GLU A 199 -18.38 -12.02 -7.52
N LYS A 200 -18.11 -10.72 -7.59
CA LYS A 200 -16.84 -10.16 -7.13
C LYS A 200 -16.81 -10.13 -5.61
N ILE A 201 -15.83 -10.79 -5.00
CA ILE A 201 -15.57 -10.76 -3.57
C ILE A 201 -14.61 -9.62 -3.23
N SER A 202 -15.03 -8.78 -2.30
CA SER A 202 -14.16 -7.84 -1.60
C SER A 202 -14.40 -7.96 -0.11
N PHE A 203 -13.37 -8.24 0.69
CA PHE A 203 -13.52 -8.41 2.12
C PHE A 203 -12.79 -7.32 2.91
N PHE A 204 -13.55 -6.66 3.77
CA PHE A 204 -13.05 -5.65 4.70
C PHE A 204 -13.45 -6.06 6.12
N PRO A 205 -12.49 -6.41 6.99
CA PRO A 205 -12.82 -6.87 8.33
C PRO A 205 -13.38 -5.73 9.17
N LYS A 206 -14.62 -5.90 9.67
CA LYS A 206 -15.27 -4.96 10.60
C LYS A 206 -14.99 -5.26 12.07
N GLN A 207 -14.43 -6.42 12.34
CA GLN A 207 -14.17 -6.95 13.67
C GLN A 207 -12.84 -7.68 13.67
N ASP A 208 -12.23 -7.79 14.85
CA ASP A 208 -11.01 -8.55 15.02
C ASP A 208 -11.22 -10.04 14.69
N PRO A 209 -10.22 -10.69 14.07
CA PRO A 209 -10.29 -12.10 13.69
C PRO A 209 -10.14 -13.02 14.90
N ASN A 210 -10.78 -14.19 14.86
CA ASN A 210 -10.58 -15.22 15.87
C ASN A 210 -9.22 -15.95 15.63
N PRO A 211 -8.35 -16.11 16.65
CA PRO A 211 -7.06 -16.80 16.50
C PRO A 211 -7.11 -18.24 15.96
N GLU A 212 -8.24 -18.93 16.12
CA GLU A 212 -8.40 -20.32 15.71
C GLU A 212 -8.78 -20.48 14.23
N PHE A 213 -9.56 -19.56 13.67
CA PHE A 213 -10.12 -19.70 12.32
C PHE A 213 -10.15 -18.42 11.46
N GLY A 214 -9.86 -17.27 12.06
CA GLY A 214 -9.99 -15.95 11.43
C GLY A 214 -11.44 -15.45 11.44
N TRP A 215 -11.97 -15.12 10.27
CA TRP A 215 -13.38 -14.78 10.07
C TRP A 215 -14.17 -15.95 9.49
N LYS A 216 -15.48 -15.99 9.76
CA LYS A 216 -16.38 -17.04 9.26
C LYS A 216 -16.58 -16.88 7.75
N ILE A 217 -16.47 -17.99 7.01
CA ILE A 217 -16.75 -18.01 5.57
C ILE A 217 -18.27 -17.91 5.37
N THR A 218 -18.72 -16.88 4.66
CA THR A 218 -20.15 -16.61 4.43
C THR A 218 -20.65 -17.07 3.06
N THR A 219 -19.75 -17.35 2.13
CA THR A 219 -20.05 -17.88 0.78
C THR A 219 -20.18 -19.40 0.78
N THR A 220 -20.89 -19.93 -0.22
CA THR A 220 -21.09 -21.37 -0.42
C THR A 220 -20.45 -21.84 -1.72
N SER A 221 -19.88 -23.03 -1.70
CA SER A 221 -19.14 -23.60 -2.82
C SER A 221 -20.11 -24.12 -3.89
N GLY A 222 -19.70 -24.11 -5.15
CA GLY A 222 -20.29 -24.91 -6.21
C GLY A 222 -19.52 -26.21 -6.40
N GLN A 223 -19.90 -26.98 -7.42
CA GLN A 223 -19.20 -28.21 -7.78
C GLN A 223 -17.77 -27.92 -8.25
N ALA A 224 -17.58 -26.86 -9.06
CA ALA A 224 -16.28 -26.46 -9.59
C ALA A 224 -15.27 -26.16 -8.48
N GLU A 225 -15.65 -25.40 -7.46
CA GLU A 225 -14.78 -25.04 -6.32
C GLU A 225 -14.37 -26.28 -5.53
N ILE A 226 -15.32 -27.19 -5.28
CA ILE A 226 -15.07 -28.43 -4.54
C ILE A 226 -14.10 -29.34 -5.31
N GLU A 227 -14.30 -29.49 -6.62
CA GLU A 227 -13.43 -30.33 -7.45
C GLU A 227 -12.02 -29.74 -7.60
N LEU A 228 -11.90 -28.42 -7.78
CA LEU A 228 -10.61 -27.74 -7.77
C LEU A 228 -9.88 -27.90 -6.44
N ALA A 229 -10.59 -27.74 -5.31
CA ALA A 229 -10.00 -27.93 -3.98
C ALA A 229 -9.45 -29.37 -3.81
N ARG A 230 -10.19 -30.39 -4.24
CA ARG A 230 -9.73 -31.79 -4.23
C ARG A 230 -8.51 -32.00 -5.12
N HIS A 231 -8.49 -31.37 -6.31
CA HIS A 231 -7.33 -31.44 -7.20
C HIS A 231 -6.08 -30.83 -6.56
N LEU A 232 -6.19 -29.65 -5.97
CA LEU A 232 -5.10 -28.99 -5.27
C LEU A 232 -4.52 -29.86 -4.14
N VAL A 233 -5.39 -30.53 -3.37
CA VAL A 233 -4.97 -31.51 -2.37
C VAL A 233 -4.23 -32.68 -3.02
N LYS A 234 -4.78 -33.24 -4.10
CA LYS A 234 -4.21 -34.40 -4.80
C LYS A 234 -2.80 -34.13 -5.33
N ILE A 235 -2.55 -32.93 -5.84
CA ILE A 235 -1.23 -32.57 -6.37
C ILE A 235 -0.24 -32.08 -5.29
N GLY A 236 -0.66 -32.05 -4.02
CA GLY A 236 0.19 -31.61 -2.91
C GLY A 236 0.50 -30.11 -2.93
N ALA A 237 -0.42 -29.29 -3.45
CA ALA A 237 -0.34 -27.84 -3.31
C ALA A 237 -0.27 -27.47 -1.82
N LYS A 238 0.30 -26.30 -1.51
CA LYS A 238 0.31 -25.75 -0.15
C LYS A 238 -0.18 -24.32 -0.15
N GLU A 239 -1.06 -24.00 0.78
CA GLU A 239 -1.52 -22.63 1.02
C GLU A 239 -0.96 -22.15 2.36
N TYR A 240 -0.13 -21.11 2.34
CA TYR A 240 0.43 -20.47 3.52
C TYR A 240 -0.39 -19.23 3.85
N VAL A 241 -0.95 -19.19 5.06
CA VAL A 241 -1.88 -18.14 5.49
C VAL A 241 -1.55 -17.64 6.89
N ALA A 242 -2.13 -16.50 7.26
CA ALA A 242 -2.25 -16.07 8.65
C ALA A 242 -3.73 -15.90 9.02
N TYR A 243 -4.16 -16.30 10.22
CA TYR A 243 -5.58 -16.19 10.59
C TYR A 243 -6.11 -14.73 10.55
N TRP A 244 -5.24 -13.75 10.79
CA TRP A 244 -5.58 -12.31 10.76
C TRP A 244 -5.47 -11.65 9.39
N CYS A 245 -5.10 -12.40 8.36
CA CYS A 245 -4.85 -11.84 7.04
C CYS A 245 -6.18 -11.70 6.28
N PRO A 246 -6.63 -10.48 5.94
CA PRO A 246 -7.91 -10.27 5.26
C PRO A 246 -7.95 -10.87 3.86
N HIS A 247 -6.85 -10.81 3.11
CA HIS A 247 -6.73 -11.43 1.80
C HIS A 247 -6.78 -12.96 1.86
N CYS A 248 -6.26 -13.56 2.93
CA CYS A 248 -6.40 -14.98 3.16
C CYS A 248 -7.86 -15.33 3.36
N HIS A 249 -8.64 -14.45 4.00
CA HIS A 249 -10.08 -14.60 4.07
C HIS A 249 -10.80 -14.35 2.73
N GLU A 250 -10.33 -13.45 1.88
CA GLU A 250 -10.83 -13.34 0.50
C GLU A 250 -10.62 -14.63 -0.30
N GLN A 251 -9.44 -15.25 -0.19
CA GLN A 251 -9.17 -16.55 -0.80
C GLN A 251 -10.16 -17.62 -0.29
N LYS A 252 -10.47 -17.62 1.02
CA LYS A 252 -11.49 -18.50 1.61
C LYS A 252 -12.88 -18.26 1.01
N LEU A 253 -13.25 -16.99 0.84
CA LEU A 253 -14.57 -16.61 0.33
C LEU A 253 -14.75 -16.97 -1.14
N ILE A 254 -13.70 -16.87 -1.97
CA ILE A 254 -13.80 -17.28 -3.39
C ILE A 254 -13.92 -18.80 -3.56
N PHE A 255 -13.36 -19.60 -2.64
CA PHE A 255 -13.60 -21.04 -2.61
C PHE A 255 -14.98 -21.40 -2.05
N GLY A 256 -15.47 -20.66 -1.06
CA GLY A 256 -16.67 -21.02 -0.31
C GLY A 256 -16.41 -22.04 0.78
N LYS A 257 -17.39 -22.21 1.67
CA LYS A 257 -17.25 -22.94 2.93
C LYS A 257 -16.83 -24.41 2.75
N GLU A 258 -17.50 -25.13 1.87
CA GLU A 258 -17.31 -26.57 1.63
C GLU A 258 -15.97 -26.89 0.96
N ALA A 259 -15.61 -26.16 -0.10
CA ALA A 259 -14.35 -26.34 -0.80
C ALA A 259 -13.17 -25.91 0.06
N TYR A 260 -13.29 -24.80 0.79
CA TYR A 260 -12.20 -24.37 1.66
C TYR A 260 -12.01 -25.28 2.88
N GLN A 261 -13.04 -25.97 3.36
CA GLN A 261 -12.86 -26.99 4.40
C GLN A 261 -11.88 -28.08 3.95
N ILE A 262 -11.95 -28.51 2.68
CA ILE A 262 -11.03 -29.49 2.09
C ILE A 262 -9.59 -28.94 2.11
N ILE A 263 -9.40 -27.67 1.75
CA ILE A 263 -8.09 -27.01 1.77
C ILE A 263 -7.56 -26.90 3.20
N ASN A 264 -8.41 -26.43 4.12
CA ASN A 264 -8.11 -26.22 5.53
C ASN A 264 -7.59 -27.49 6.21
N ASP A 265 -8.18 -28.64 5.89
CA ASP A 265 -7.89 -29.90 6.55
C ASP A 265 -6.65 -30.60 6.00
N ASN A 266 -6.25 -30.29 4.76
CA ASN A 266 -5.22 -31.06 4.06
C ASN A 266 -3.96 -30.26 3.72
N ILE A 267 -4.10 -29.03 3.24
CA ILE A 267 -2.99 -28.31 2.58
C ILE A 267 -2.76 -26.88 3.09
N LYS A 268 -3.61 -26.40 4.01
CA LYS A 268 -3.44 -25.11 4.66
C LYS A 268 -2.36 -25.17 5.75
N ILE A 269 -1.48 -24.17 5.75
CA ILE A 269 -0.41 -23.97 6.73
C ILE A 269 -0.63 -22.62 7.39
N GLU A 270 -0.86 -22.63 8.70
CA GLU A 270 -1.05 -21.44 9.51
C GLU A 270 0.31 -20.90 9.98
N CYS A 271 0.68 -19.71 9.52
CA CYS A 271 1.99 -19.10 9.78
C CYS A 271 2.00 -18.15 10.97
N ALA A 272 0.82 -17.85 11.53
CA ALA A 272 0.66 -17.07 12.74
C ALA A 272 1.25 -17.78 13.97
N ALA A 273 2.23 -17.18 14.64
CA ALA A 273 2.87 -17.80 15.82
C ALA A 273 1.94 -17.86 17.05
N ASP A 274 1.00 -16.92 17.16
CA ASP A 274 -0.01 -16.78 18.21
C ASP A 274 -1.33 -17.50 17.89
N SER A 275 -1.39 -18.27 16.80
CA SER A 275 -2.54 -19.15 16.53
C SER A 275 -2.43 -20.46 17.32
N PRO A 276 -3.54 -21.03 17.81
CA PRO A 276 -3.55 -22.40 18.33
C PRO A 276 -3.13 -23.47 17.31
N LYS A 277 -3.19 -23.15 16.00
CA LYS A 277 -2.84 -24.05 14.89
C LYS A 277 -1.49 -23.69 14.23
N ALA A 278 -0.69 -22.87 14.89
CA ALA A 278 0.55 -22.29 14.41
C ALA A 278 1.56 -23.33 13.88
N LYS A 279 2.15 -23.03 12.72
CA LYS A 279 3.27 -23.76 12.10
C LYS A 279 4.34 -22.78 11.52
N PRO A 280 4.83 -21.79 12.30
CA PRO A 280 5.70 -20.72 11.78
C PRO A 280 7.02 -21.25 11.23
N GLU A 281 7.56 -22.35 11.76
CA GLU A 281 8.79 -22.99 11.28
C GLU A 281 8.66 -23.47 9.82
N LEU A 282 7.49 -23.98 9.42
CA LEU A 282 7.24 -24.40 8.04
C LEU A 282 7.23 -23.21 7.09
N CYS A 283 6.73 -22.06 7.56
CA CYS A 283 6.68 -20.82 6.78
C CYS A 283 8.06 -20.17 6.66
N GLN A 284 8.88 -20.25 7.71
CA GLN A 284 10.29 -19.85 7.69
C GLN A 284 11.10 -20.69 6.71
N ALA A 285 10.98 -22.02 6.80
CA ALA A 285 11.66 -22.94 5.90
C ALA A 285 11.26 -22.72 4.43
N ALA A 286 9.99 -22.42 4.18
CA ALA A 286 9.47 -22.07 2.85
C ALA A 286 9.75 -20.62 2.42
N LYS A 287 10.42 -19.81 3.26
CA LYS A 287 10.78 -18.41 3.00
C LYS A 287 9.57 -17.55 2.60
N ILE A 288 8.44 -17.73 3.30
CA ILE A 288 7.20 -16.99 3.02
C ILE A 288 7.37 -15.51 3.43
N GLN A 289 7.08 -14.60 2.50
CA GLN A 289 7.26 -13.14 2.66
C GLN A 289 5.94 -12.36 2.82
N GLY A 290 4.80 -13.03 2.68
CA GLY A 290 3.48 -12.42 2.75
C GLY A 290 2.38 -13.47 2.71
N PHE A 291 1.13 -13.04 2.85
CA PHE A 291 -0.02 -13.95 2.89
C PHE A 291 -1.20 -13.42 2.04
N PRO A 292 -2.02 -14.31 1.44
CA PRO A 292 -1.75 -15.73 1.31
C PRO A 292 -0.60 -15.96 0.31
N THR A 293 0.07 -17.11 0.43
CA THR A 293 1.05 -17.57 -0.57
C THR A 293 0.76 -19.02 -0.91
N TRP A 294 0.67 -19.32 -2.20
CA TRP A 294 0.53 -20.67 -2.71
C TRP A 294 1.89 -21.23 -3.17
N ILE A 295 2.17 -22.48 -2.86
CA ILE A 295 3.25 -23.25 -3.48
C ILE A 295 2.62 -24.41 -4.24
N ILE A 296 2.73 -24.37 -5.56
CA ILE A 296 2.13 -25.35 -6.48
C ILE A 296 3.22 -25.79 -7.46
N ASN A 297 3.45 -27.10 -7.57
CA ASN A 297 4.47 -27.68 -8.45
C ASN A 297 5.87 -27.04 -8.27
N GLY A 298 6.23 -26.72 -7.03
CA GLY A 298 7.51 -26.09 -6.66
C GLY A 298 7.64 -24.60 -6.98
N LYS A 299 6.61 -23.97 -7.55
CA LYS A 299 6.57 -22.52 -7.82
C LYS A 299 5.76 -21.79 -6.75
N THR A 300 6.20 -20.58 -6.42
CA THR A 300 5.56 -19.71 -5.42
C THR A 300 4.68 -18.67 -6.11
N TYR A 301 3.45 -18.50 -5.60
CA TYR A 301 2.46 -17.53 -6.08
C TYR A 301 1.98 -16.71 -4.90
N ASN A 302 2.22 -15.40 -4.92
CA ASN A 302 1.92 -14.51 -3.80
C ASN A 302 0.57 -13.82 -3.99
N GLY A 303 -0.12 -13.57 -2.87
CA GLY A 303 -1.42 -12.93 -2.86
C GLY A 303 -2.57 -13.85 -3.26
N VAL A 304 -3.77 -13.28 -3.26
CA VAL A 304 -5.01 -14.00 -3.63
C VAL A 304 -4.94 -14.39 -5.10
N GLN A 305 -5.24 -15.66 -5.38
CA GLN A 305 -5.31 -16.21 -6.72
C GLN A 305 -6.78 -16.47 -7.08
N ASN A 306 -7.22 -15.94 -8.22
CA ASN A 306 -8.52 -16.32 -8.79
C ASN A 306 -8.53 -17.82 -9.10
N LEU A 307 -9.70 -18.46 -8.96
CA LEU A 307 -9.81 -19.91 -9.11
C LEU A 307 -9.48 -20.39 -10.53
N ASP A 308 -9.76 -19.58 -11.56
CA ASP A 308 -9.31 -19.83 -12.93
C ASP A 308 -7.78 -19.89 -13.05
N GLU A 309 -7.07 -19.00 -12.36
CA GLU A 309 -5.61 -19.01 -12.36
C GLU A 309 -5.07 -20.20 -11.58
N LEU A 310 -5.66 -20.52 -10.42
CA LEU A 310 -5.32 -21.74 -9.67
C LEU A 310 -5.55 -23.00 -10.49
N ALA A 311 -6.65 -23.09 -11.23
CA ALA A 311 -6.93 -24.18 -12.14
C ALA A 311 -5.85 -24.31 -13.22
N LYS A 312 -5.51 -23.20 -13.88
CA LYS A 312 -4.49 -23.15 -14.92
C LYS A 312 -3.11 -23.55 -14.42
N ILE A 313 -2.63 -22.98 -13.33
CA ILE A 313 -1.27 -23.24 -12.81
C ILE A 313 -1.12 -24.62 -12.18
N SER A 314 -2.24 -25.21 -11.72
CA SER A 314 -2.28 -26.57 -11.16
C SER A 314 -2.49 -27.66 -12.22
N GLY A 315 -2.73 -27.29 -13.48
CA GLY A 315 -3.03 -28.24 -14.56
C GLY A 315 -4.39 -28.93 -14.38
N TYR A 316 -5.35 -28.26 -13.73
CA TYR A 316 -6.69 -28.77 -13.51
C TYR A 316 -7.51 -28.77 -14.81
N THR A 317 -8.22 -29.87 -15.07
CA THR A 317 -9.03 -30.07 -16.30
C THR A 317 -10.52 -30.30 -16.01
N GLY A 318 -10.96 -30.07 -14.77
CA GLY A 318 -12.36 -30.23 -14.38
C GLY A 318 -13.20 -28.97 -14.64
N PRO A 319 -14.42 -28.89 -14.08
CA PRO A 319 -15.31 -27.74 -14.25
C PRO A 319 -14.71 -26.44 -13.69
N THR A 320 -14.78 -25.36 -14.47
CA THR A 320 -14.27 -24.02 -14.12
C THR A 320 -15.37 -22.95 -14.04
N ASN A 321 -16.63 -23.36 -13.90
CA ASN A 321 -17.76 -22.46 -13.73
C ASN A 321 -17.84 -21.94 -12.27
N PHE A 322 -16.77 -21.25 -11.84
CA PHE A 322 -16.65 -20.71 -10.48
C PHE A 322 -17.64 -19.58 -10.22
N LYS A 323 -18.21 -19.55 -9.02
CA LYS A 323 -19.20 -18.58 -8.56
C LYS A 323 -18.60 -17.22 -8.22
N TYR A 324 -17.32 -17.17 -7.87
CA TYR A 324 -16.70 -16.00 -7.27
C TYR A 324 -15.36 -15.66 -7.90
N PHE A 325 -15.04 -14.37 -7.92
CA PHE A 325 -13.71 -13.88 -8.32
C PHE A 325 -13.31 -12.65 -7.50
N LYS A 326 -12.04 -12.27 -7.59
CA LYS A 326 -11.46 -11.05 -7.02
C LYS A 326 -11.02 -10.09 -8.12
#